data_AF-A0A800JPL9-F1
#
_entry.id   AF-A0A800JPL9-F1
#
_cell.length_a   1.000
_cell.length_b   1.000
_cell.length_c   1.000
_cell.angle_alpha   90.00
_cell.angle_beta   90.00
_cell.angle_gamma   90.00
#
_symmetry.space_group_name_H-M   'P 1'
#
loop_
_entity.id
_entity.type
_entity.pdbx_description
1 polymer ?
#
loop_
_entity_poly.entity_id
_entity_poly.type
_entity_poly.pdbx_seq_one_letter_code
_entity_poly.pdbx_strand_id
1 'polypeptide(L)'
;MRKNISMTNVRHRLEYLVVLFLIFSLKNLSARSIFLLGRILGHLSYSLATKRRKIALINLSIAFGNKKSSKEKKNIIKNSFTQVAL
;
A
#
# COMPACT_ATOMS: atom_id res chain seq x y z
N MET A 1 -21.65 -29.76 -3.56
CA MET A 1 -20.19 -29.50 -3.62
C MET A 1 -19.57 -29.76 -2.24
N ARG A 2 -18.88 -30.89 -2.03
CA ARG A 2 -18.12 -31.17 -0.80
C ARG A 2 -16.88 -30.26 -0.80
N LYS A 3 -16.84 -29.28 0.10
CA LYS A 3 -15.61 -28.52 0.35
C LYS A 3 -14.61 -29.51 0.97
N ASN A 4 -13.49 -29.78 0.31
CA ASN A 4 -12.45 -30.67 0.82
C ASN A 4 -11.79 -30.03 2.05
N ILE A 5 -12.23 -30.44 3.24
CA ILE A 5 -11.79 -29.93 4.56
C ILE A 5 -10.25 -29.99 4.71
N SER A 6 -9.60 -30.96 4.04
CA SER A 6 -8.14 -31.09 4.01
C SER A 6 -7.43 -29.91 3.32
N MET A 7 -7.94 -29.46 2.16
CA MET A 7 -7.33 -28.34 1.43
C MET A 7 -7.44 -27.02 2.19
N THR A 8 -8.55 -26.81 2.90
CA THR A 8 -8.72 -25.62 3.75
C THR A 8 -7.72 -25.62 4.91
N ASN A 9 -7.44 -26.80 5.50
CA ASN A 9 -6.48 -26.92 6.60
C ASN A 9 -5.04 -26.66 6.13
N VAL A 10 -4.65 -27.15 4.94
CA VAL A 10 -3.32 -26.86 4.37
C VAL A 10 -3.18 -25.38 4.04
N ARG A 11 -4.19 -24.77 3.42
CA ARG A 11 -4.21 -23.32 3.14
C ARG A 11 -4.01 -22.50 4.41
N HIS A 12 -4.76 -22.81 5.47
CA HIS A 12 -4.66 -22.07 6.74
C HIS A 12 -3.30 -22.25 7.42
N ARG A 13 -2.69 -23.44 7.32
CA ARG A 13 -1.32 -23.65 7.80
C ARG A 13 -0.30 -22.84 7.01
N LEU A 14 -0.44 -22.76 5.68
CA LEU A 14 0.42 -21.93 4.85
C LEU A 14 0.23 -20.44 5.16
N GLU A 15 -1.00 -19.95 5.26
CA GLU A 15 -1.32 -18.58 5.67
C GLU A 15 -0.67 -18.26 7.03
N TYR A 16 -0.78 -19.18 8.00
CA TYR A 16 -0.16 -19.03 9.32
C TYR A 16 1.37 -18.98 9.26
N LEU A 17 2.01 -19.85 8.47
CA LEU A 17 3.46 -19.84 8.27
C LEU A 17 3.94 -18.54 7.62
N VAL A 18 3.21 -18.03 6.63
CA VAL A 18 3.51 -16.74 5.99
C VAL A 18 3.43 -15.60 7.01
N VAL A 19 2.39 -15.57 7.85
CA VAL A 19 2.25 -14.55 8.90
C VAL A 19 3.39 -14.64 9.91
N LEU A 20 3.73 -15.84 10.38
CA LEU A 20 4.85 -16.04 11.29
C LEU A 20 6.18 -15.58 10.69
N PHE A 21 6.43 -15.92 9.43
CA PHE A 21 7.61 -15.48 8.71
C PHE A 21 7.68 -13.95 8.64
N LEU A 22 6.58 -13.29 8.27
CA LEU A 22 6.52 -11.83 8.20
C LEU A 22 6.78 -11.19 9.58
N ILE A 23 6.17 -11.70 10.64
CA ILE A 23 6.41 -11.22 12.01
C ILE A 23 7.89 -11.37 12.37
N PHE A 24 8.47 -12.55 12.13
CA PHE A 24 9.87 -12.83 12.42
C PHE A 24 10.80 -11.89 11.63
N SER A 25 10.54 -11.68 10.34
CA SER A 25 11.34 -10.78 9.51
C SER A 25 11.24 -9.32 9.93
N LEU A 26 10.04 -8.85 10.30
CA LEU A 26 9.82 -7.45 10.66
C LEU A 26 10.28 -7.13 12.09
N LYS A 27 10.20 -8.09 13.03
CA LYS A 27 10.53 -7.89 14.45
C LYS A 27 11.95 -7.39 14.69
N ASN A 28 12.90 -7.81 13.86
CA ASN A 28 14.32 -7.47 14.02
C ASN A 28 14.70 -6.17 13.29
N LEU A 29 13.76 -5.51 12.63
CA LEU A 29 14.03 -4.26 11.91
C LEU A 29 14.03 -3.07 12.86
N SER A 30 15.00 -2.18 12.65
CA SER A 30 14.99 -0.87 13.33
C SER A 30 13.79 -0.03 12.90
N ALA A 31 13.40 0.95 13.73
CA ALA A 31 12.36 1.92 13.36
C ALA A 31 12.66 2.64 12.04
N ARG A 32 13.94 2.93 11.75
CA ARG A 32 14.38 3.53 10.50
C ARG A 32 14.13 2.60 9.30
N SER A 33 14.37 1.30 9.47
CA SER A 33 14.14 0.30 8.42
C SER A 33 12.65 0.11 8.16
N ILE A 34 11.82 0.07 9.20
CA ILE A 34 10.35 0.00 9.09
C ILE A 34 9.82 1.26 8.36
N PHE A 35 10.31 2.44 8.73
CA PHE A 35 9.95 3.69 8.06
C PHE A 35 10.33 3.68 6.58
N LEU A 36 11.52 3.19 6.24
CA LEU A 36 11.96 3.07 4.84
C LEU A 36 11.08 2.08 4.05
N LEU A 37 10.73 0.94 4.65
CA LEU A 37 9.80 -0.02 4.06
C LEU A 37 8.43 0.61 3.79
N GLY A 38 7.87 1.33 4.75
CA GLY A 38 6.61 2.07 4.57
C GLY A 38 6.69 3.08 3.41
N ARG A 39 7.80 3.82 3.29
CA ARG A 39 8.00 4.73 2.13
C ARG A 39 8.04 3.97 0.81
N ILE A 40 8.77 2.86 0.73
CA ILE A 40 8.87 2.02 -0.47
C ILE A 40 7.49 1.47 -0.85
N LEU A 41 6.76 0.90 0.12
CA LEU A 41 5.41 0.38 -0.08
C LEU A 41 4.44 1.47 -0.53
N GLY A 42 4.53 2.68 0.04
CA GLY A 42 3.74 3.82 -0.39
C GLY A 42 4.05 4.27 -1.82
N HIS A 43 5.33 4.28 -2.23
CA HIS A 43 5.74 4.57 -3.60
C HIS A 43 5.25 3.51 -4.60
N LEU A 44 5.37 2.23 -4.24
CA LEU A 44 4.84 1.11 -5.02
C LEU A 44 3.32 1.21 -5.16
N SER A 45 2.62 1.48 -4.06
CA SER A 45 1.17 1.67 -4.04
C SER A 45 0.74 2.82 -4.96
N TYR A 46 1.45 3.95 -4.95
CA TYR A 46 1.23 5.02 -5.92
C TYR A 46 1.46 4.54 -7.36
N SER A 47 2.53 3.79 -7.64
CA SER A 47 2.78 3.31 -9.01
C SER A 47 1.64 2.40 -9.52
N LEU A 48 1.19 1.46 -8.67
CA LEU A 48 0.22 0.42 -9.03
C LEU A 48 -1.24 0.88 -9.02
N ALA A 49 -1.61 1.80 -8.11
CA ALA A 49 -3.01 2.22 -7.93
C ALA A 49 -3.47 3.27 -8.97
N THR A 50 -3.36 2.94 -10.26
CA THR A 50 -3.64 3.82 -11.41
C THR A 50 -5.06 4.41 -11.38
N LYS A 51 -6.09 3.58 -11.10
CA LYS A 51 -7.49 4.04 -10.99
C LYS A 51 -7.67 5.07 -9.88
N ARG A 52 -7.12 4.80 -8.69
CA ARG A 52 -7.22 5.72 -7.53
C ARG A 52 -6.48 7.02 -7.80
N ARG A 53 -5.33 6.99 -8.47
CA ARG A 53 -4.60 8.18 -8.91
C ARG A 53 -5.41 9.05 -9.87
N LYS A 54 -6.10 8.45 -10.83
CA LYS A 54 -6.97 9.18 -11.76
C LYS A 54 -8.10 9.90 -11.01
N ILE A 55 -8.77 9.19 -10.09
CA ILE A 55 -9.83 9.78 -9.25
C ILE A 55 -9.28 10.93 -8.41
N ALA A 56 -8.15 10.74 -7.74
CA ALA A 56 -7.54 11.79 -6.94
C ALA A 56 -7.15 13.01 -7.77
N LEU A 57 -6.64 12.81 -8.99
CA LEU A 57 -6.30 13.91 -9.90
C LEU A 57 -7.53 14.71 -10.35
N ILE A 58 -8.65 14.02 -10.64
CA ILE A 58 -9.93 14.67 -10.96
C ILE A 58 -10.39 15.50 -9.76
N ASN A 59 -10.43 14.90 -8.57
CA ASN A 59 -10.85 15.59 -7.34
C ASN A 59 -10.00 16.82 -7.05
N LEU A 60 -8.67 16.70 -7.14
CA LEU A 60 -7.76 17.84 -6.97
C LEU A 60 -7.92 18.90 -8.06
N SER A 61 -8.30 18.50 -9.28
CA SER A 61 -8.55 19.46 -10.36
C SER A 61 -9.84 20.22 -10.15
N ILE A 62 -10.88 19.58 -9.60
CA ILE A 62 -12.12 20.26 -9.19
C ILE A 62 -11.84 21.19 -8.01
N ALA A 63 -11.17 20.70 -6.96
CA ALA A 63 -10.97 21.46 -5.72
C ALA A 63 -10.01 22.65 -5.88
N PHE A 64 -8.92 22.47 -6.63
CA PHE A 64 -7.90 23.50 -6.77
C PHE A 64 -7.96 24.25 -8.10
N GLY A 65 -8.70 23.77 -9.11
CA GLY A 65 -8.76 24.39 -10.44
C GLY A 65 -7.35 24.67 -10.97
N ASN A 66 -7.10 25.93 -11.34
CA ASN A 66 -5.80 26.41 -11.81
C ASN A 66 -4.88 26.93 -10.68
N LYS A 67 -5.31 26.93 -9.41
CA LYS A 67 -4.50 27.39 -8.27
C LYS A 67 -3.28 26.51 -7.99
N LYS A 68 -3.27 25.29 -8.52
CA LYS A 68 -2.14 24.35 -8.40
C LYS A 68 -1.80 23.74 -9.74
N SER A 69 -0.50 23.69 -10.02
CA SER A 69 0.03 23.03 -11.20
C SER A 69 -0.25 21.51 -11.17
N SER A 70 -0.26 20.88 -12.34
CA SER A 70 -0.37 19.42 -12.46
C SER A 70 0.74 18.68 -11.72
N LYS A 71 1.93 19.29 -11.59
CA LYS A 71 3.06 18.73 -10.84
C LYS A 71 2.78 18.72 -9.34
N GLU A 72 2.30 19.83 -8.79
CA GLU A 72 1.91 19.91 -7.38
C GLU A 72 0.77 18.94 -7.05
N LYS A 73 -0.26 18.87 -7.89
CA LYS A 73 -1.36 17.91 -7.71
C LYS A 73 -0.85 16.47 -7.67
N LYS A 74 0.04 16.08 -8.60
CA LYS A 74 0.69 14.76 -8.57
C LYS A 74 1.51 14.54 -7.30
N ASN A 75 2.21 15.56 -6.81
CA ASN A 75 3.00 15.47 -5.58
C ASN A 75 2.11 15.27 -4.35
N ILE A 76 0.99 15.98 -4.25
CA ILE A 76 -0.01 15.79 -3.21
C ILE A 76 -0.51 14.34 -3.21
N ILE A 77 -0.91 13.82 -4.38
CA ILE A 77 -1.39 12.44 -4.50
C ILE A 77 -0.29 11.47 -4.03
N LYS A 78 0.94 11.61 -4.55
CA LYS A 78 2.07 10.74 -4.18
C LYS A 78 2.30 10.73 -2.67
N ASN A 79 2.32 11.91 -2.04
CA ASN A 79 2.50 12.05 -0.60
C ASN A 79 1.35 11.46 0.20
N SER A 80 0.10 11.52 -0.28
CA SER A 80 -1.03 10.86 0.37
C SER A 80 -0.88 9.34 0.38
N PHE A 81 -0.44 8.73 -0.74
CA PHE A 81 -0.16 7.29 -0.79
C PHE A 81 1.01 6.89 0.12
N THR A 82 2.06 7.71 0.19
CA THR A 82 3.20 7.44 1.07
C THR A 82 2.82 7.55 2.54
N GLN A 83 2.03 8.55 2.94
CA GLN A 83 1.63 8.74 4.34
C GLN A 83 0.70 7.64 4.85
N VAL A 84 -0.19 7.10 4.02
CA VAL A 84 -1.06 5.98 4.42
C VAL A 84 -0.28 4.69 4.71
N ALA A 85 0.92 4.56 4.14
CA ALA A 85 1.78 3.39 4.31
C ALA A 85 2.81 3.53 5.45
N LEU A 86 2.84 4.69 6.12
CA LEU A 86 3.72 4.99 7.25
C LEU A 86 2.94 4.92 8.56
#